data_AF-A0A5N9GII4-F1
#
_entry.id   AF-A0A5N9GII4-F1
#
_cell.length_a   1.000
_cell.length_b   1.000
_cell.length_c   1.000
_cell.angle_alpha   90.00
_cell.angle_beta   90.00
_cell.angle_gamma   90.00
#
_symmetry.space_group_name_H-M   'P 1'
#
loop_
_entity.id
_entity.type
_entity.pdbx_description
1 polymer ?
#
loop_
_entity_poly.entity_id
_entity_poly.type
_entity_poly.pdbx_seq_one_letter_code
_entity_poly.pdbx_strand_id
1 'polypeptide(L)'
;MPESSQIIYTKIDEAPALATHSLLPILRAFTKGSGIELDSWDISLTGRIIANFPEKLTEEQKIPDYLAMAGKLCLEPSANIIKLPNISASIPQLKGAIAELQDKGYDIPDYP
;
A
#
# COMPACT_ATOMS: atom_id res chain seq x y z
N MET A 1 -25.78 2.35 14.83
CA MET A 1 -25.52 2.11 13.40
C MET A 1 -24.87 0.74 13.31
N PRO A 2 -25.17 -0.11 12.31
CA PRO A 2 -24.40 -1.35 12.16
C PRO A 2 -22.92 -0.98 11.96
N GLU A 3 -22.01 -1.71 12.60
CA GLU A 3 -20.57 -1.56 12.35
C GLU A 3 -20.31 -1.77 10.85
N SER A 4 -19.57 -0.83 10.25
CA SER A 4 -19.18 -0.92 8.84
C SER A 4 -18.22 -2.10 8.65
N SER A 5 -18.49 -2.96 7.67
CA SER A 5 -17.60 -4.04 7.28
C SER A 5 -16.49 -3.49 6.38
N GLN A 6 -15.25 -3.55 6.85
CA GLN A 6 -14.09 -3.00 6.15
C GLN A 6 -13.49 -4.04 5.19
N ILE A 7 -13.15 -3.62 3.98
CA ILE A 7 -12.37 -4.39 3.02
C ILE A 7 -11.09 -3.63 2.72
N ILE A 8 -9.95 -4.28 2.93
CA ILE A 8 -8.65 -3.73 2.58
C ILE A 8 -8.35 -4.06 1.11
N TYR A 9 -8.29 -3.04 0.26
CA TYR A 9 -7.88 -3.13 -1.13
C TYR A 9 -6.40 -2.77 -1.26
N THR A 10 -5.57 -3.72 -1.67
CA THR A 10 -4.12 -3.46 -1.75
C THR A 10 -3.77 -2.49 -2.89
N LYS A 11 -3.08 -1.40 -2.55
CA LYS A 11 -2.39 -0.54 -3.52
C LYS A 11 -1.01 -1.13 -3.77
N ILE A 12 -0.71 -1.35 -5.05
CA ILE A 12 0.46 -2.14 -5.50
C ILE A 12 1.20 -1.41 -6.62
N ASP A 13 2.03 -2.12 -7.40
CA ASP A 13 2.93 -1.61 -8.44
C ASP A 13 2.40 -1.76 -9.89
N GLU A 14 3.01 -1.05 -10.84
CA GLU A 14 2.89 -1.33 -12.29
C GLU A 14 1.45 -1.46 -12.82
N ALA A 15 1.15 -2.52 -13.58
CA ALA A 15 -0.10 -2.65 -14.33
C ALA A 15 -1.35 -2.75 -13.43
N PRO A 16 -1.39 -3.57 -12.35
CA PRO A 16 -2.59 -3.60 -11.52
C PRO A 16 -2.75 -2.36 -10.63
N ALA A 17 -1.69 -1.56 -10.42
CA ALA A 17 -1.82 -0.23 -9.80
C ALA A 17 -2.62 0.71 -10.71
N LEU A 18 -2.27 0.74 -12.01
CA LEU A 18 -2.99 1.51 -13.01
C LEU A 18 -4.45 1.05 -13.14
N ALA A 19 -4.70 -0.26 -13.14
CA ALA A 19 -6.05 -0.80 -13.16
C ALA A 19 -6.86 -0.38 -11.92
N THR A 20 -6.21 -0.33 -10.74
CA THR A 20 -6.83 0.10 -9.48
C THR A 20 -7.34 1.55 -9.56
N HIS A 21 -6.58 2.45 -10.20
CA HIS A 21 -7.02 3.83 -10.41
C HIS A 21 -8.35 3.94 -11.18
N SER A 22 -8.65 2.97 -12.06
CA SER A 22 -9.93 2.90 -12.76
C SER A 22 -11.01 2.17 -11.95
N LEU A 23 -10.68 1.02 -11.36
CA LEU A 23 -11.67 0.10 -10.80
C LEU A 23 -12.10 0.47 -9.38
N LEU A 24 -11.16 0.90 -8.52
CA LEU A 24 -11.45 1.19 -7.11
C LEU A 24 -12.52 2.28 -6.91
N PRO A 25 -12.53 3.40 -7.68
CA PRO A 25 -13.61 4.38 -7.60
C PRO A 25 -14.99 3.79 -7.94
N ILE A 26 -15.05 2.86 -8.90
CA ILE A 26 -16.29 2.16 -9.27
C ILE A 26 -16.75 1.28 -8.11
N LEU A 27 -15.86 0.46 -7.53
CA LEU A 27 -16.20 -0.40 -6.40
C LEU A 27 -16.75 0.42 -5.21
N ARG A 28 -16.08 1.52 -4.86
CA ARG A 28 -16.55 2.44 -3.81
C ARG A 28 -17.91 3.06 -4.10
N ALA A 29 -18.20 3.40 -5.35
CA ALA A 29 -19.51 3.91 -5.75
C ALA A 29 -20.60 2.84 -5.60
N PHE A 30 -20.31 1.59 -5.98
CA PHE A 30 -21.24 0.47 -5.87
C PHE A 30 -21.53 0.05 -4.43
N THR A 31 -20.56 0.17 -3.52
CA THR A 31 -20.75 -0.16 -2.09
C THR A 31 -21.28 1.01 -1.26
N LYS A 32 -21.54 2.17 -1.86
CA LYS A 32 -22.02 3.33 -1.12
C LYS A 32 -23.37 3.02 -0.44
N GLY A 33 -23.43 3.21 0.87
CA GLY A 33 -24.64 2.98 1.67
C GLY A 33 -24.94 1.52 2.00
N SER A 34 -24.09 0.56 1.59
CA SER A 34 -24.25 -0.85 1.96
C SER A 34 -23.62 -1.19 3.33
N GLY A 35 -22.95 -0.22 3.97
CA GLY A 35 -22.16 -0.47 5.17
C GLY A 35 -20.82 -1.17 4.90
N ILE A 36 -20.36 -1.20 3.64
CA ILE A 36 -19.05 -1.72 3.26
C ILE A 36 -18.12 -0.57 2.90
N GLU A 37 -16.97 -0.50 3.56
CA GLU A 37 -15.93 0.50 3.28
C GLU A 37 -14.70 -0.15 2.64
N LEU A 38 -14.16 0.47 1.58
CA LEU A 38 -12.94 0.01 0.92
C LEU A 38 -11.78 0.95 1.20
N ASP A 39 -10.87 0.49 2.05
CA ASP A 39 -9.64 1.19 2.39
C ASP A 39 -8.46 0.73 1.57
N SER A 40 -7.56 1.66 1.25
CA SER A 40 -6.41 1.39 0.42
C SER A 40 -5.16 1.31 1.28
N TRP A 41 -4.57 0.12 1.39
CA TRP A 41 -3.31 -0.09 2.10
C TRP A 41 -2.18 -0.26 1.09
N ASP A 42 -1.15 0.58 1.20
CA ASP A 42 -0.03 0.63 0.26
C ASP A 42 1.03 -0.41 0.60
N ILE A 43 1.10 -1.47 -0.21
CA ILE A 43 2.12 -2.52 -0.12
C ILE A 43 3.02 -2.56 -1.36
N SER A 44 3.02 -1.47 -2.14
CA SER A 44 3.95 -1.29 -3.27
C SER A 44 5.40 -1.40 -2.80
N LEU A 45 6.32 -1.60 -3.74
CA LEU A 45 7.76 -1.62 -3.46
C LEU A 45 8.21 -0.34 -2.77
N THR A 46 7.82 0.83 -3.30
CA THR A 46 8.20 2.12 -2.72
C THR A 46 7.53 2.35 -1.37
N GLY A 47 6.25 2.00 -1.20
CA GLY A 47 5.57 2.08 0.10
C GLY A 47 6.28 1.26 1.17
N ARG A 48 6.67 0.03 0.86
CA ARG A 48 7.42 -0.83 1.79
C ARG A 48 8.81 -0.28 2.11
N ILE A 49 9.51 0.32 1.15
CA ILE A 49 10.80 0.98 1.40
C ILE A 49 10.60 2.16 2.37
N ILE A 50 9.67 3.07 2.08
CA ILE A 50 9.37 4.25 2.90
C ILE A 50 9.04 3.84 4.35
N ALA A 51 8.17 2.82 4.52
CA ALA A 51 7.77 2.35 5.83
C ALA A 51 8.92 1.76 6.68
N ASN A 52 9.99 1.26 6.04
CA ASN A 52 11.14 0.66 6.73
C ASN A 52 12.28 1.65 7.02
N PHE A 53 12.21 2.89 6.54
CA PHE A 53 13.21 3.94 6.80
C PHE A 53 12.57 5.28 7.23
N PRO A 54 11.73 5.31 8.28
CA PRO A 54 11.02 6.52 8.67
C PRO A 54 11.90 7.58 9.33
N GLU A 55 13.10 7.26 9.82
CA GLU A 55 13.85 8.08 10.77
C GLU A 55 14.25 9.45 10.22
N LYS A 56 14.53 9.52 8.92
CA LYS A 56 14.98 10.74 8.23
C LYS A 56 13.92 11.34 7.31
N LEU A 57 12.72 10.77 7.31
CA LEU A 57 11.60 11.28 6.53
C LEU A 57 10.87 12.37 7.30
N THR A 58 10.32 13.33 6.56
CA THR A 58 9.37 14.30 7.09
C THR A 58 8.07 13.62 7.52
N GLU A 59 7.27 14.25 8.37
CA GLU A 59 5.98 13.68 8.81
C GLU A 59 5.04 13.43 7.62
N GLU A 60 5.09 14.27 6.59
CA GLU A 60 4.29 14.15 5.38
C GLU A 60 4.76 13.01 4.46
N GLN A 61 6.03 12.61 4.53
CA GLN A 61 6.60 11.50 3.76
C GLN A 61 6.42 10.14 4.44
N LYS A 62 6.24 10.13 5.77
CA LYS A 62 6.05 8.89 6.52
C LYS A 62 4.72 8.26 6.16
N ILE A 63 4.75 6.93 6.03
CA ILE A 63 3.55 6.11 5.92
C ILE A 63 3.59 4.97 6.93
N PRO A 64 2.44 4.47 7.39
CA PRO A 64 2.39 3.27 8.21
C PRO A 64 2.98 2.05 7.48
N ASP A 65 3.54 1.10 8.23
CA ASP A 65 3.90 -0.22 7.70
C ASP A 65 2.64 -1.07 7.48
N TYR A 66 1.99 -0.82 6.34
CA TYR A 66 0.78 -1.52 5.93
C TYR A 66 1.00 -3.01 5.69
N LEU A 67 2.22 -3.46 5.36
CA LEU A 67 2.49 -4.88 5.21
C LEU A 67 2.47 -5.58 6.57
N ALA A 68 3.12 -5.00 7.58
CA ALA A 68 3.06 -5.52 8.95
C ALA A 68 1.63 -5.46 9.52
N MET A 69 0.89 -4.37 9.25
CA MET A 69 -0.53 -4.26 9.63
C MET A 69 -1.39 -5.33 8.95
N ALA A 70 -1.19 -5.59 7.65
CA ALA A 70 -1.88 -6.65 6.93
C ALA A 70 -1.56 -8.04 7.50
N GLY A 71 -0.29 -8.29 7.85
CA GLY A 71 0.11 -9.54 8.50
C GLY A 71 -0.61 -9.78 9.83
N LYS A 72 -0.79 -8.74 10.64
CA LYS A 72 -1.60 -8.82 11.88
C LYS A 72 -3.08 -9.05 11.58
N LEU A 73 -3.65 -8.29 10.64
CA LEU A 73 -5.05 -8.41 10.26
C LEU A 73 -5.39 -9.82 9.77
N CYS A 74 -4.51 -10.47 8.99
CA CYS A 74 -4.71 -11.84 8.49
C CYS A 74 -4.94 -12.89 9.59
N LEU A 75 -4.60 -12.60 10.85
CA LEU A 75 -4.82 -13.50 11.99
C LEU A 75 -6.21 -13.31 12.63
N GLU A 76 -6.93 -12.26 12.25
CA GLU A 76 -8.23 -11.92 12.81
C GLU A 76 -9.37 -12.53 11.98
N PRO A 77 -10.45 -13.04 12.60
CA PRO A 77 -11.60 -13.58 11.86
C PRO A 77 -12.33 -12.55 10.99
N SER A 78 -12.18 -11.26 11.30
CA SER A 78 -12.75 -10.15 10.54
C SER A 78 -11.94 -9.76 9.29
N ALA A 79 -10.80 -10.41 9.05
CA ALA A 79 -9.91 -10.08 7.93
C ALA A 79 -10.64 -10.21 6.59
N ASN A 80 -10.70 -9.10 5.86
CA ASN A 80 -11.17 -9.08 4.49
C ASN A 80 -10.20 -8.26 3.64
N ILE A 81 -9.35 -8.94 2.88
CA ILE A 81 -8.27 -8.33 2.12
C ILE A 81 -8.35 -8.77 0.65
N ILE A 82 -8.48 -7.81 -0.25
CA ILE A 82 -8.36 -8.01 -1.70
C ILE A 82 -6.91 -7.74 -2.09
N LYS A 83 -6.18 -8.84 -2.31
CA LYS A 83 -4.76 -8.84 -2.67
C LYS A 83 -4.57 -8.86 -4.19
N LEU A 84 -3.98 -7.80 -4.74
CA LEU A 84 -3.61 -7.69 -6.14
C LEU A 84 -2.15 -8.12 -6.35
N PRO A 85 -1.73 -8.57 -7.55
CA PRO A 85 -0.32 -8.88 -7.82
C PRO A 85 0.60 -7.69 -7.51
N ASN A 86 1.76 -7.94 -6.91
CA ASN A 86 2.76 -6.90 -6.57
C ASN A 86 4.17 -7.36 -6.94
N ILE A 87 5.13 -6.44 -6.94
CA ILE A 87 6.53 -6.75 -7.25
C ILE A 87 7.18 -7.58 -6.12
N SER A 88 7.74 -8.73 -6.49
CA SER A 88 8.82 -9.40 -5.75
C SER A 88 10.16 -8.88 -6.29
N ALA A 89 10.69 -7.83 -5.66
CA ALA A 89 11.74 -7.01 -6.26
C ALA A 89 13.07 -7.75 -6.39
N SER A 90 13.61 -7.73 -7.61
CA SER A 90 15.03 -8.03 -7.86
C SER A 90 15.93 -6.87 -7.37
N ILE A 91 17.24 -7.11 -7.26
CA ILE A 91 18.20 -6.07 -6.87
C ILE A 91 18.13 -4.83 -7.80
N PRO A 92 18.09 -4.97 -9.15
CA PRO A 92 17.96 -3.82 -10.03
C PRO A 92 16.67 -3.02 -9.80
N GLN A 93 15.53 -3.69 -9.56
CA GLN A 93 14.26 -3.01 -9.26
C GLN A 93 14.33 -2.27 -7.92
N LEU A 94 14.94 -2.87 -6.90
CA LEU A 94 15.14 -2.23 -5.60
C LEU A 94 16.01 -0.97 -5.73
N LYS A 95 17.16 -1.07 -6.40
CA LYS A 95 18.05 0.09 -6.62
C LYS A 95 17.36 1.18 -7.44
N GLY A 96 16.59 0.81 -8.46
CA GLY A 96 15.79 1.77 -9.24
C GLY A 96 14.74 2.49 -8.40
N ALA A 97 14.00 1.76 -7.56
CA ALA A 97 12.99 2.35 -6.67
C ALA A 97 13.60 3.28 -5.62
N ILE A 98 14.77 2.92 -5.05
CA ILE A 98 15.50 3.78 -4.11
C ILE A 98 15.93 5.08 -4.80
N ALA A 99 16.55 4.99 -5.99
CA ALA A 99 16.96 6.16 -6.75
C ALA A 99 15.78 7.08 -7.09
N GLU A 100 14.66 6.52 -7.54
CA GLU A 100 13.45 7.32 -7.84
C GLU A 100 12.89 8.03 -6.59
N LEU A 101 12.94 7.39 -5.42
CA LEU A 101 12.52 8.00 -4.16
C LEU A 101 13.48 9.11 -3.72
N GLN A 102 14.79 8.89 -3.83
CA GLN A 102 15.80 9.91 -3.51
C GLN A 102 15.67 11.13 -4.43
N ASP A 103 15.43 10.94 -5.72
CA ASP A 103 15.15 12.02 -6.69
C ASP A 103 13.89 12.82 -6.32
N LYS A 104 12.93 12.19 -5.62
CA LYS A 104 11.71 12.81 -5.08
C LYS A 104 11.90 13.42 -3.69
N GLY A 105 13.13 13.44 -3.16
CA GLY A 105 13.47 14.08 -1.89
C GLY A 105 13.25 13.21 -0.65
N TYR A 106 13.13 11.89 -0.80
CA TYR A 106 13.11 10.97 0.34
C TYR A 106 14.54 10.66 0.77
N ASP A 107 14.93 11.05 2.00
CA ASP A 107 16.26 10.78 2.56
C ASP A 107 16.35 9.33 3.08
N ILE A 108 16.42 8.39 2.14
CA ILE A 108 16.60 6.96 2.39
C ILE A 108 17.98 6.49 1.92
N PRO A 109 18.60 5.51 2.59
CA PRO A 109 19.95 5.05 2.25
C PRO A 109 20.00 4.25 0.94
N ASP A 110 21.17 4.26 0.30
CA ASP A 110 21.47 3.38 -0.82
C ASP A 110 21.51 1.90 -0.39
N TYR A 111 21.24 1.01 -1.34
CA TYR A 111 21.46 -0.42 -1.17
C TYR A 111 22.94 -0.76 -1.44
N PRO A 112 23.65 -1.43 -0.51
CA PRO A 112 25.09 -1.68 -0.59
C PRO A 112 25.53 -2.54 -1.80
#